data_AF-A0A7C7JUJ6-F1
#
_entry.id   AF-A0A7C7JUJ6-F1
#
_cell.length_a   1.000
_cell.length_b   1.000
_cell.length_c   1.000
_cell.angle_alpha   90.00
_cell.angle_beta   90.00
_cell.angle_gamma   90.00
#
_symmetry.space_group_name_H-M   'P 1'
#
loop_
_entity.id
_entity.type
_entity.pdbx_description
1 polymer ?
#
loop_
_entity_poly.entity_id
_entity_poly.type
_entity_poly.pdbx_seq_one_letter_code
_entity_poly.pdbx_strand_id
1 'polypeptide(L)'
;MLFQVETFQSKITNLSELKFAIWYHDIVYKSTQKDNEEKSAELAKKRLKTFNFNSKSIKNVENLIISTKKHNIILNQNLDNAYLLDLDLSVLGSTWETYNEYIKSIRKEYKIYPDFLYNPGRKKVLKHFLERDQIYFTTDFKNRLERKARENLRKEIEML
;
A
#
# COMPACT_ATOMS: atom_id res chain seq x y z
N MET A 1 2.18 9.20 2.41
CA MET A 1 0.73 8.96 2.59
C MET A 1 0.03 10.05 3.40
N LEU A 2 0.45 10.39 4.63
CA LEU A 2 -0.27 11.38 5.47
C LEU A 2 -0.44 12.76 4.80
N PHE A 3 0.59 13.29 4.14
CA PHE A 3 0.44 14.55 3.40
C PHE A 3 -0.55 14.43 2.22
N GLN A 4 -0.53 13.29 1.51
CA GLN A 4 -1.44 13.07 0.39
C GLN A 4 -2.91 12.91 0.84
N VAL A 5 -3.17 12.34 2.02
CA VAL A 5 -4.56 12.20 2.52
C VAL A 5 -5.20 13.56 2.80
N GLU A 6 -4.41 14.61 3.05
CA GLU A 6 -4.91 15.97 3.25
C GLU A 6 -5.65 16.51 2.02
N THR A 7 -5.21 16.14 0.82
CA THR A 7 -5.86 16.52 -0.44
C THR A 7 -7.25 15.90 -0.61
N PHE A 8 -7.53 14.79 0.06
CA PHE A 8 -8.75 14.00 -0.13
C PHE A 8 -9.67 14.00 1.10
N GLN A 9 -9.40 14.80 2.14
CA GLN A 9 -10.14 14.74 3.41
C GLN A 9 -11.67 14.84 3.23
N SER A 10 -12.14 15.66 2.28
CA SER A 10 -13.58 15.81 1.98
C SER A 10 -14.24 14.55 1.40
N LYS A 11 -13.44 13.60 0.90
CA LYS A 11 -13.87 12.32 0.32
C LYS A 11 -13.70 11.14 1.29
N ILE A 12 -13.09 11.37 2.45
CA ILE A 12 -12.87 10.35 3.48
C ILE A 12 -13.99 10.42 4.52
N THR A 13 -14.60 9.28 4.80
CA THR A 13 -15.69 9.18 5.78
C THR A 13 -15.15 9.13 7.21
N ASN A 14 -14.19 8.23 7.48
CA ASN A 14 -13.61 8.04 8.81
C ASN A 14 -12.14 8.47 8.83
N LEU A 15 -11.89 9.78 8.77
CA LEU A 15 -10.54 10.33 8.63
C LEU A 15 -9.58 9.88 9.74
N SER A 16 -10.04 9.80 10.99
CA SER A 16 -9.21 9.32 12.10
C SER A 16 -8.80 7.86 11.95
N GLU A 17 -9.72 6.98 11.55
CA GLU A 17 -9.44 5.56 11.31
C GLU A 17 -8.43 5.39 10.17
N LEU A 18 -8.63 6.13 9.07
CA LEU A 18 -7.72 6.11 7.93
C LEU A 18 -6.31 6.61 8.31
N LYS A 19 -6.21 7.71 9.07
CA LYS A 19 -4.91 8.22 9.54
C LYS A 19 -4.17 7.21 10.41
N PHE A 20 -4.88 6.51 11.30
CA PHE A 20 -4.27 5.45 12.11
C PHE A 20 -3.82 4.28 11.24
N ALA A 21 -4.65 3.83 10.29
CA ALA A 21 -4.24 2.77 9.36
C ALA A 21 -2.98 3.16 8.58
N ILE A 22 -2.92 4.38 8.05
CA ILE A 22 -1.72 4.91 7.37
C ILE A 22 -0.51 4.85 8.30
N TRP A 23 -0.63 5.30 9.55
CA TRP A 23 0.50 5.36 10.48
C TRP A 23 0.99 3.97 10.90
N TYR A 24 0.09 2.99 10.97
CA TYR A 24 0.40 1.67 11.52
C TYR A 24 0.65 0.58 10.49
N HIS A 25 0.22 0.68 9.23
CA HIS A 25 0.16 -0.48 8.34
C HIS A 25 1.51 -1.22 8.16
N ASP A 26 2.62 -0.48 8.07
CA ASP A 26 3.98 -1.01 7.93
C ASP A 26 4.86 -0.77 9.18
N ILE A 27 4.26 -0.53 10.36
CA ILE A 27 5.04 -0.27 11.58
C ILE A 27 5.88 -1.49 12.00
N VAL A 28 5.36 -2.70 11.75
CA VAL A 28 6.10 -3.95 11.86
C VAL A 28 6.48 -4.36 10.44
N TYR A 29 7.78 -4.38 10.14
CA TYR A 29 8.24 -4.71 8.81
C TYR A 29 9.50 -5.58 8.84
N LYS A 30 9.39 -6.77 8.26
CA LYS A 30 10.50 -7.68 8.01
C LYS A 30 10.32 -8.34 6.64
N SER A 31 11.20 -8.02 5.69
CA SER A 31 11.13 -8.45 4.29
C SER A 31 11.07 -9.97 4.07
N THR A 32 11.54 -10.75 5.05
CA THR A 32 11.51 -12.22 5.00
C THR A 32 10.24 -12.84 5.59
N GLN A 33 9.33 -12.03 6.14
CA GLN A 33 8.12 -12.49 6.81
C GLN A 33 6.87 -12.11 6.02
N LYS A 34 5.82 -12.92 6.18
CA LYS A 34 4.53 -12.75 5.48
C LYS A 34 3.41 -12.28 6.41
N ASP A 35 3.71 -12.01 7.68
CA ASP A 35 2.72 -11.67 8.72
C ASP A 35 2.91 -10.24 9.26
N ASN A 36 3.59 -9.39 8.49
CA ASN A 36 3.92 -8.01 8.86
C ASN A 36 2.63 -7.20 9.10
N GLU A 37 1.69 -7.25 8.16
CA GLU A 37 0.45 -6.48 8.22
C GLU A 37 -0.45 -6.96 9.37
N GLU A 38 -0.53 -8.28 9.62
CA GLU A 38 -1.24 -8.81 10.78
C GLU A 38 -0.61 -8.32 12.10
N LYS A 39 0.72 -8.36 12.23
CA LYS A 39 1.41 -7.86 13.43
C LYS A 39 1.26 -6.36 13.61
N SER A 40 1.33 -5.59 12.53
CA SER A 40 1.05 -4.16 12.50
C SER A 40 -0.37 -3.87 12.99
N ALA A 41 -1.36 -4.65 12.52
CA ALA A 41 -2.75 -4.53 12.90
C ALA A 41 -2.98 -4.89 14.38
N GLU A 42 -2.34 -5.95 14.88
CA GLU A 42 -2.37 -6.33 16.30
C GLU A 42 -1.77 -5.23 17.20
N LEU A 43 -0.65 -4.63 16.79
CA LEU A 43 -0.03 -3.54 17.51
C LEU A 43 -0.93 -2.29 17.52
N ALA A 44 -1.52 -1.94 16.38
CA ALA A 44 -2.46 -0.84 16.26
C ALA A 44 -3.66 -1.04 17.19
N LYS A 45 -4.27 -2.23 17.18
CA LYS A 45 -5.36 -2.61 18.07
C LYS A 45 -4.99 -2.44 19.54
N LYS A 46 -3.83 -2.95 19.96
CA LYS A 46 -3.36 -2.85 21.35
C LYS A 46 -3.24 -1.39 21.79
N ARG A 47 -2.68 -0.53 20.94
CA ARG A 47 -2.50 0.90 21.24
C ARG A 47 -3.81 1.69 21.18
N LEU A 48 -4.69 1.42 20.22
CA LEU A 48 -5.98 2.11 20.13
C LEU A 48 -6.90 1.79 21.32
N LYS A 49 -6.82 0.58 21.86
CA LYS A 49 -7.52 0.24 23.11
C LYS A 49 -7.11 1.12 24.30
N THR A 50 -5.85 1.59 24.35
CA THR A 50 -5.41 2.48 25.45
C THR A 50 -5.91 3.92 25.28
N PHE A 51 -6.43 4.29 24.11
CA PHE A 51 -6.98 5.62 23.81
C PHE A 51 -8.52 5.67 23.88
N ASN A 52 -9.18 4.68 24.47
CA ASN A 52 -10.66 4.57 24.53
C ASN A 52 -11.35 4.64 23.17
N PHE A 53 -10.69 4.20 22.10
CA PHE A 53 -11.34 4.04 20.80
C PHE A 53 -12.42 2.96 20.88
N ASN A 54 -13.56 3.20 20.22
CA ASN A 54 -14.64 2.22 20.21
C ASN A 54 -14.22 0.95 19.42
N SER A 55 -14.79 -0.20 19.79
CA SER A 55 -14.41 -1.51 19.24
C SER A 55 -14.61 -1.62 17.72
N LYS A 56 -15.65 -0.97 17.18
CA LYS A 56 -15.95 -0.97 15.74
C LYS A 56 -14.86 -0.22 14.96
N SER A 57 -14.46 0.97 15.41
CA SER A 57 -13.39 1.76 14.81
C SER A 57 -12.04 1.05 14.89
N ILE A 58 -11.73 0.39 16.02
CA ILE A 58 -10.52 -0.43 16.14
C ILE A 58 -10.52 -1.55 15.09
N LYS A 59 -11.65 -2.24 14.92
CA LYS A 59 -11.77 -3.33 13.94
C LYS A 59 -11.64 -2.82 12.51
N ASN A 60 -12.18 -1.64 12.21
CA ASN A 60 -12.01 -0.99 10.92
C ASN A 60 -10.53 -0.68 10.65
N VAL A 61 -9.80 -0.09 11.59
CA VAL A 61 -8.35 0.15 11.46
C VAL A 61 -7.58 -1.16 11.24
N GLU A 62 -7.89 -2.21 12.01
CA GLU A 62 -7.31 -3.56 11.84
C GLU A 62 -7.51 -4.06 10.40
N ASN A 63 -8.74 -4.00 9.90
CA ASN A 63 -9.08 -4.47 8.55
C ASN A 63 -8.45 -3.59 7.46
N LEU A 64 -8.41 -2.27 7.65
CA LEU A 64 -7.73 -1.34 6.75
C LEU A 64 -6.24 -1.71 6.60
N ILE A 65 -5.54 -1.96 7.71
CA ILE A 65 -4.14 -2.41 7.69
C ILE A 65 -4.02 -3.76 6.96
N ILE A 66 -4.84 -4.75 7.33
CA ILE A 66 -4.80 -6.09 6.70
C ILE A 66 -5.02 -6.01 5.18
N SER A 67 -5.83 -5.05 4.71
CA SER A 67 -6.12 -4.88 3.28
C SER A 67 -4.88 -4.54 2.44
N THR A 68 -3.86 -3.91 3.03
CA THR A 68 -2.62 -3.50 2.32
C THR A 68 -1.77 -4.70 1.92
N LYS A 69 -1.88 -5.84 2.62
CA LYS A 69 -1.10 -7.05 2.35
C LYS A 69 -1.20 -7.59 0.92
N LYS A 70 -2.40 -7.54 0.35
CA LYS A 70 -2.69 -7.97 -1.03
C LYS A 70 -3.17 -6.81 -1.91
N HIS A 71 -3.27 -5.62 -1.33
CA HIS A 71 -3.89 -4.44 -1.92
C HIS A 71 -5.27 -4.74 -2.50
N ASN A 72 -6.15 -5.31 -1.68
CA ASN A 72 -7.53 -5.65 -2.07
C ASN A 72 -8.52 -4.94 -1.16
N ILE A 73 -9.61 -4.40 -1.74
CA ILE A 73 -10.71 -3.84 -0.96
C ILE A 73 -11.39 -4.98 -0.19
N ILE A 74 -11.43 -4.86 1.13
CA ILE A 74 -12.17 -5.78 2.01
C ILE A 74 -13.26 -5.05 2.82
N LEU A 75 -13.18 -3.72 2.89
CA LEU A 75 -14.22 -2.85 3.45
C LEU A 75 -14.84 -2.03 2.31
N ASN A 76 -16.12 -2.25 2.05
CA ASN A 76 -16.86 -1.64 0.93
C ASN A 76 -18.01 -0.72 1.39
N GLN A 77 -18.06 -0.37 2.67
CA GLN A 77 -19.10 0.52 3.20
C GLN A 77 -18.91 1.97 2.75
N ASN A 78 -17.67 2.35 2.41
CA ASN A 78 -17.29 3.66 1.92
C ASN A 78 -15.99 3.55 1.10
N LEU A 79 -15.42 4.69 0.69
CA LEU A 79 -14.19 4.75 -0.12
C LEU A 79 -12.89 4.75 0.70
N ASP A 80 -12.93 4.71 2.02
CA ASP A 80 -11.73 4.87 2.86
C ASP A 80 -10.70 3.77 2.59
N ASN A 81 -11.15 2.52 2.39
CA ASN A 81 -10.25 1.42 2.02
C ASN A 81 -9.64 1.64 0.64
N ALA A 82 -10.43 2.09 -0.34
CA ALA A 82 -9.93 2.38 -1.69
C ALA A 82 -8.86 3.47 -1.66
N TYR A 83 -9.09 4.57 -0.92
CA TYR A 83 -8.10 5.63 -0.75
C TYR A 83 -6.85 5.16 -0.02
N LEU A 84 -6.95 4.32 1.02
CA LEU A 84 -5.77 3.77 1.68
C LEU A 84 -4.86 3.04 0.70
N LEU A 85 -5.44 2.14 -0.10
CA LEU A 85 -4.70 1.32 -1.06
C LEU A 85 -4.11 2.17 -2.19
N ASP A 86 -4.87 3.16 -2.68
CA ASP A 86 -4.38 4.08 -3.71
C ASP A 86 -3.24 4.97 -3.22
N LEU A 87 -3.31 5.43 -1.96
CA LEU A 87 -2.25 6.18 -1.31
C LEU A 87 -0.97 5.34 -1.15
N ASP A 88 -1.12 4.07 -0.78
CA ASP A 88 -0.01 3.13 -0.61
C ASP A 88 0.66 2.81 -1.96
N LEU A 89 -0.15 2.55 -2.98
CA LEU A 89 0.33 2.25 -4.34
C LEU A 89 0.77 3.48 -5.13
N SER A 90 0.59 4.70 -4.61
CA SER A 90 0.82 5.96 -5.35
C SER A 90 2.22 6.10 -5.94
N VAL A 91 3.23 5.49 -5.32
CA VAL A 91 4.60 5.49 -5.82
C VAL A 91 4.72 4.85 -7.20
N LEU A 92 3.86 3.89 -7.53
CA LEU A 92 3.90 3.21 -8.83
C LEU A 92 3.68 4.21 -9.98
N GLY A 93 2.77 5.17 -9.80
CA GLY A 93 2.46 6.20 -10.79
C GLY A 93 3.31 7.47 -10.71
N SER A 94 4.39 7.47 -9.92
CA SER A 94 5.27 8.63 -9.78
C SER A 94 6.12 8.89 -11.04
N THR A 95 6.90 9.98 -11.03
CA THR A 95 7.88 10.22 -12.10
C THR A 95 8.90 9.09 -12.17
N TRP A 96 9.55 8.91 -13.32
CA TRP A 96 10.52 7.82 -13.48
C TRP A 96 11.68 7.97 -12.49
N GLU A 97 12.09 9.21 -12.20
CA GLU A 97 13.16 9.53 -11.26
C GLU A 97 12.81 9.04 -9.84
N THR A 98 11.59 9.33 -9.39
CA THR A 98 11.08 8.91 -8.08
C THR A 98 10.93 7.39 -8.02
N TYR A 99 10.34 6.80 -9.07
CA TYR A 99 10.17 5.37 -9.19
C TYR A 99 11.52 4.62 -9.22
N ASN A 100 12.53 5.19 -9.87
CA ASN A 100 13.88 4.62 -9.94
C ASN A 100 14.58 4.58 -8.56
N GLU A 101 14.37 5.59 -7.72
CA GLU A 101 14.87 5.54 -6.33
C GLU A 101 14.08 4.53 -5.48
N TYR A 102 12.78 4.37 -5.74
CA TYR A 102 11.97 3.33 -5.13
C TYR A 102 12.50 1.92 -5.47
N ILE A 103 12.73 1.58 -6.75
CA ILE A 103 13.24 0.24 -7.13
C ILE A 103 14.63 -0.04 -6.54
N LYS A 104 15.51 0.97 -6.45
CA LYS A 104 16.83 0.83 -5.81
C LYS A 104 16.69 0.53 -4.32
N SER A 105 15.75 1.18 -3.66
CA SER A 105 15.47 0.96 -2.24
C SER A 105 14.96 -0.46 -1.99
N ILE A 106 14.01 -0.93 -2.82
CA ILE A 106 13.56 -2.33 -2.78
C ILE A 106 14.73 -3.29 -3.03
N ARG A 107 15.57 -3.05 -4.04
CA ARG A 107 16.73 -3.94 -4.29
C ARG A 107 17.67 -4.02 -3.10
N LYS A 108 17.94 -2.90 -2.41
CA LYS A 108 18.77 -2.85 -1.19
C LYS A 108 18.17 -3.66 -0.04
N GLU A 109 16.85 -3.61 0.11
CA GLU A 109 16.13 -4.33 1.16
C GLU A 109 16.20 -5.86 0.94
N TYR A 110 16.09 -6.30 -0.31
CA TYR A 110 16.19 -7.71 -0.70
C TYR A 110 17.62 -8.13 -1.09
N LYS A 111 18.65 -7.40 -0.66
CA LYS A 111 20.06 -7.68 -0.99
C LYS A 111 20.55 -9.07 -0.59
N ILE A 112 19.88 -9.69 0.39
CA ILE A 112 20.20 -11.05 0.84
C ILE A 112 19.93 -12.10 -0.23
N TYR A 113 19.07 -11.80 -1.22
CA TYR A 113 18.77 -12.69 -2.32
C TYR A 113 19.63 -12.32 -3.55
N PRO A 114 20.31 -13.30 -4.16
CA PRO A 114 21.00 -13.09 -5.43
C PRO A 114 20.00 -12.82 -6.57
N ASP A 115 20.48 -12.19 -7.65
CA ASP A 115 19.62 -11.69 -8.74
C ASP A 115 18.79 -12.80 -9.40
N PHE A 116 19.34 -14.01 -9.55
CA PHE A 116 18.61 -15.14 -10.14
C PHE A 116 17.40 -15.61 -9.30
N LEU A 117 17.35 -15.28 -8.00
CA LEU A 117 16.17 -15.51 -7.15
C LEU A 117 15.29 -14.25 -7.05
N TYR A 118 15.92 -13.07 -6.94
CA TYR A 118 15.22 -11.80 -6.80
C TYR A 118 14.43 -11.44 -8.07
N ASN A 119 15.06 -11.48 -9.25
CA ASN A 119 14.46 -10.99 -10.49
C ASN A 119 13.16 -11.73 -10.85
N PRO A 120 13.08 -13.09 -10.82
CA PRO A 120 11.82 -13.78 -11.09
C PRO A 120 10.72 -13.46 -10.08
N GLY A 121 11.08 -13.37 -8.79
CA GLY A 121 10.13 -13.03 -7.72
C GLY A 121 9.58 -11.62 -7.88
N ARG A 122 10.45 -10.64 -8.15
CA ARG A 122 10.05 -9.25 -8.39
C ARG A 122 9.20 -9.12 -9.65
N LYS A 123 9.60 -9.74 -10.77
CA LYS A 123 8.79 -9.77 -12.01
C LYS A 123 7.39 -10.34 -11.77
N LYS A 124 7.24 -11.37 -10.93
CA LYS A 124 5.93 -11.93 -10.58
C LYS A 124 5.02 -10.91 -9.89
N VAL A 125 5.56 -10.13 -8.94
CA VAL A 125 4.80 -9.07 -8.26
C VAL A 125 4.38 -7.98 -9.25
N LEU A 126 5.29 -7.52 -10.10
CA LEU A 126 4.99 -6.47 -11.09
C LEU A 126 3.95 -6.93 -12.11
N LYS A 127 4.04 -8.17 -12.59
CA LYS A 127 3.05 -8.77 -13.50
C LYS A 127 1.68 -8.90 -12.85
N HIS A 128 1.61 -9.31 -11.59
CA HIS A 128 0.35 -9.37 -10.83
C HIS A 128 -0.39 -8.02 -10.81
N PHE A 129 0.33 -6.90 -10.71
CA PHE A 129 -0.30 -5.58 -10.82
C PHE A 129 -0.74 -5.24 -12.25
N LEU A 130 0.04 -5.61 -13.27
CA LEU A 130 -0.30 -5.37 -14.68
C LEU A 130 -1.51 -6.19 -15.15
N GLU A 131 -1.74 -7.36 -14.56
CA GLU A 131 -2.88 -8.25 -14.84
C GLU A 131 -4.21 -7.73 -14.27
N ARG A 132 -4.19 -6.78 -13.33
CA ARG A 132 -5.42 -6.16 -12.83
C ARG A 132 -6.04 -5.27 -13.91
N ASP A 133 -7.37 -5.22 -13.96
CA ASP A 133 -8.11 -4.27 -14.82
C ASP A 133 -7.78 -2.82 -14.47
N GLN A 134 -7.55 -2.55 -13.18
CA GLN A 134 -7.11 -1.26 -12.66
C GLN A 134 -6.14 -1.46 -11.49
N ILE A 135 -5.08 -0.66 -11.45
CA ILE A 135 -4.13 -0.63 -10.34
C ILE A 135 -4.70 0.21 -9.21
N TYR A 136 -5.31 1.35 -9.56
CA TYR A 136 -5.95 2.26 -8.62
C TYR A 136 -7.48 2.10 -8.60
N PHE A 137 -8.07 2.25 -7.43
CA PHE A 137 -9.50 2.01 -7.18
C PHE A 137 -10.36 3.27 -7.36
N THR A 138 -9.85 4.43 -6.95
CA THR A 138 -10.58 5.70 -7.03
C THR A 138 -10.35 6.39 -8.38
N THR A 139 -11.38 7.08 -8.89
CA THR A 139 -11.31 7.82 -10.15
C THR A 139 -10.19 8.85 -10.16
N ASP A 140 -9.94 9.53 -9.03
CA ASP A 140 -8.88 10.53 -8.88
C ASP A 140 -7.48 9.95 -9.12
N PHE A 141 -7.17 8.80 -8.52
CA PHE A 141 -5.88 8.15 -8.68
C PHE A 141 -5.77 7.46 -10.03
N LYS A 142 -6.83 6.82 -10.51
CA LYS A 142 -6.85 6.18 -11.83
C LYS A 142 -6.52 7.18 -12.95
N ASN A 143 -7.22 8.32 -12.98
CA ASN A 143 -7.01 9.33 -14.02
C ASN A 143 -5.60 9.94 -13.98
N ARG A 144 -5.03 10.09 -12.78
CA ARG A 144 -3.73 10.74 -12.59
C ARG A 144 -2.54 9.81 -12.76
N LEU A 145 -2.65 8.55 -12.32
CA LEU A 145 -1.50 7.68 -12.05
C LEU A 145 -1.52 6.35 -12.83
N GLU A 146 -2.67 5.85 -13.29
CA GLU A 146 -2.79 4.49 -13.87
C GLU A 146 -1.85 4.28 -15.06
N ARG A 147 -1.88 5.22 -16.03
CA ARG A 147 -1.04 5.13 -17.22
C ARG A 147 0.44 5.10 -16.86
N LYS A 148 0.88 6.03 -16.00
CA LYS A 148 2.27 6.15 -15.58
C LYS A 148 2.73 4.94 -14.77
N ALA A 149 1.86 4.39 -13.92
CA ALA A 149 2.14 3.18 -13.17
C ALA A 149 2.41 2.00 -14.09
N ARG A 150 1.57 1.77 -15.09
CA ARG A 150 1.77 0.68 -16.06
C ARG A 150 3.04 0.86 -16.89
N GLU A 151 3.39 2.09 -17.26
CA GLU A 151 4.67 2.39 -17.93
C GLU A 151 5.87 2.06 -17.04
N ASN A 152 5.86 2.52 -15.78
CA ASN A 152 6.94 2.29 -14.82
C ASN A 152 7.12 0.79 -14.52
N LEU A 153 6.02 0.06 -14.29
CA LEU A 153 6.05 -1.38 -14.03
C LEU A 153 6.65 -2.17 -15.20
N ARG A 154 6.26 -1.85 -16.45
CA ARG A 154 6.82 -2.50 -17.64
C ARG A 154 8.30 -2.22 -17.81
N LYS A 155 8.70 -0.95 -17.62
CA LYS A 155 10.11 -0.55 -17.71
C LYS A 155 10.97 -1.25 -16.65
N GLU A 156 10.49 -1.41 -15.42
CA GLU A 156 11.20 -2.20 -14.41
C GLU A 156 11.34 -3.66 -14.79
N ILE A 157 10.29 -4.28 -15.37
CA ILE A 157 10.36 -5.67 -15.84
C ILE A 157 11.44 -5.86 -16.90
N GLU A 158 11.62 -4.90 -17.81
CA GLU A 158 12.66 -4.93 -18.85
C GLU A 158 14.08 -4.76 -18.29
N MET A 159 14.22 -4.12 -17.12
CA MET A 159 15.50 -3.89 -16.45
C MET A 159 15.94 -5.05 -15.53
N LEU A 160 15.02 -5.97 -15.20
CA LEU A 160 15.25 -7.16 -14.36
C LEU A 160 15.53 -8.40 -15.23
#